data_AF-A0A925IRS8-F1
#
_entry.id   AF-A0A925IRS8-F1
#
_cell.length_a   1.000
_cell.length_b   1.000
_cell.length_c   1.000
_cell.angle_alpha   90.00
_cell.angle_beta   90.00
_cell.angle_gamma   90.00
#
_symmetry.space_group_name_H-M   'P 1'
#
loop_
_entity.id
_entity.type
_entity.pdbx_description
1 polymer ?
#
loop_
_entity_poly.entity_id
_entity_poly.type
_entity_poly.pdbx_seq_one_letter_code
_entity_poly.pdbx_strand_id
1 'polypeptide(L)'
;MTASTSTATITLDGLQSVLEFPLVQALFGRRSRRFSLGASIPDGPQAFTSRQKPLPLTELERMLVLTAAAGNSGWHHMITRHGRYAPNFSNYSAAAGGRTFPSAAGFHTSEVFFTDDSGLYLFETRDAPAQKAQDEHFDLEHLLALHRKRIRKLETGRLNIPPNEPHMEGHNTWCVNQPGSLLLIPVADIAQHLIAALCNIVENGYFLYDDVHREQIPGLERFRQLLGLERSYALSYMEQMCLTAGTAELSTCCYAGMLILQAIGLGGWMFNGIYPSTMLGASGDPAIPGLGFRYDTDSRWALPNPTGRAGVFEAFCPPHYPDMHAAVAAFIERKFGSGGPFHPDTPGPWLESRRMRLSAKRHCDAFIECVGLMAQYVYDRFGKFPGTVPSVLVTTYLQAHHLDLDFYDHYFQPGAYLDTHARHMALWHPD
;
A
#
# COMPACT_ATOMS: atom_id res chain seq x y z
N MET A 1 -29.14 24.61 -34.11
CA MET A 1 -29.65 24.07 -32.82
C MET A 1 -28.53 23.27 -32.19
N THR A 2 -27.73 23.93 -31.37
CA THR A 2 -26.63 23.34 -30.59
C THR A 2 -27.18 22.97 -29.22
N ALA A 3 -27.31 21.67 -28.96
CA ALA A 3 -27.66 21.18 -27.63
C ALA A 3 -26.43 21.29 -26.73
N SER A 4 -26.48 22.27 -25.82
CA SER A 4 -25.60 22.37 -24.67
C SER A 4 -25.97 21.25 -23.68
N THR A 5 -25.19 20.18 -23.64
CA THR A 5 -25.24 19.22 -22.53
C THR A 5 -24.62 19.87 -21.29
N SER A 6 -25.50 20.43 -20.46
CA SER A 6 -25.18 20.86 -19.10
C SER A 6 -24.81 19.63 -18.26
N THR A 7 -23.51 19.42 -18.04
CA THR A 7 -23.03 18.60 -16.92
C THR A 7 -23.35 19.36 -15.64
N ALA A 8 -24.38 18.91 -14.91
CA ALA A 8 -24.66 19.43 -13.58
C ALA A 8 -23.50 19.04 -12.66
N THR A 9 -22.61 19.99 -12.37
CA THR A 9 -21.61 19.87 -11.31
C THR A 9 -22.38 19.79 -10.00
N ILE A 10 -22.48 18.61 -9.40
CA ILE A 10 -22.99 18.49 -8.04
C ILE A 10 -21.86 18.98 -7.12
N THR A 11 -21.75 20.29 -6.92
CA THR A 11 -20.91 20.83 -5.86
C THR A 11 -21.62 20.58 -4.53
N LEU A 12 -21.45 19.39 -3.97
CA LEU A 12 -21.74 19.16 -2.56
C LEU A 12 -20.88 20.13 -1.74
N ASP A 13 -21.48 20.88 -0.82
CA ASP A 13 -20.75 21.77 0.09
C ASP A 13 -19.64 21.01 0.85
N GLY A 14 -19.83 19.70 1.08
CA GLY A 14 -18.81 18.81 1.61
C GLY A 14 -17.52 18.73 0.77
N LEU A 15 -17.62 18.71 -0.57
CA LEU A 15 -16.44 18.63 -1.45
C LEU A 15 -15.63 19.94 -1.39
N GLN A 16 -16.32 21.08 -1.40
CA GLN A 16 -15.67 22.38 -1.23
C GLN A 16 -14.97 22.49 0.12
N SER A 17 -15.64 22.04 1.19
CA SER A 17 -15.06 21.99 2.54
C SER A 17 -13.76 21.18 2.60
N VAL A 18 -13.67 20.05 1.87
CA VAL A 18 -12.44 19.25 1.78
C VAL A 18 -11.31 19.99 1.06
N LEU A 19 -11.61 20.68 -0.04
CA LEU A 19 -10.62 21.43 -0.81
C LEU A 19 -10.05 22.62 -0.04
N GLU A 20 -10.86 23.22 0.83
CA GLU A 20 -10.48 24.39 1.65
C GLU A 20 -9.91 24.01 3.02
N PHE A 21 -9.97 22.72 3.41
CA PHE A 21 -9.57 22.30 4.75
C PHE A 21 -8.06 22.46 4.99
N PRO A 22 -7.63 23.23 6.01
CA PRO A 22 -6.22 23.50 6.22
C PRO A 22 -5.42 22.26 6.63
N LEU A 23 -4.31 21.98 5.94
CA LEU A 23 -3.40 20.87 6.29
C LEU A 23 -2.92 20.95 7.75
N VAL A 24 -2.62 22.14 8.26
CA VAL A 24 -2.20 22.35 9.66
C VAL A 24 -3.30 21.89 10.62
N GLN A 25 -4.57 22.16 10.28
CA GLN A 25 -5.71 21.69 11.06
C GLN A 25 -5.88 20.17 10.95
N ALA A 26 -5.62 19.57 9.79
CA ALA A 26 -5.58 18.10 9.65
C ALA A 26 -4.54 17.47 10.59
N LEU A 27 -3.33 18.04 10.66
CA LEU A 27 -2.24 17.51 11.47
C LEU A 27 -2.55 17.59 12.97
N PHE A 28 -2.95 18.77 13.47
CA PHE A 28 -3.14 19.00 14.91
C PHE A 28 -4.53 18.62 15.43
N GLY A 29 -5.54 18.61 14.55
CA GLY A 29 -6.91 18.19 14.84
C GLY A 29 -7.15 16.68 14.78
N ARG A 30 -6.21 15.93 14.20
CA ARG A 30 -6.31 14.47 14.08
C ARG A 30 -6.38 13.79 15.45
N ARG A 31 -7.39 12.96 15.66
CA ARG A 31 -7.53 12.06 16.82
C ARG A 31 -8.03 10.70 16.34
N SER A 32 -7.76 9.66 17.12
CA SER A 32 -8.37 8.34 16.92
C SER A 32 -9.79 8.39 17.45
N ARG A 33 -10.77 8.56 16.57
CA ARG A 33 -12.19 8.61 16.94
C ARG A 33 -12.82 7.28 16.55
N ARG A 34 -13.22 6.49 17.55
CA ARG A 34 -13.51 5.06 17.39
C ARG A 34 -14.99 4.70 17.47
N PHE A 35 -15.82 5.59 18.01
CA PHE A 35 -17.23 5.30 18.25
C PHE A 35 -18.08 5.70 17.04
N SER A 36 -18.44 4.71 16.23
CA SER A 36 -19.23 4.90 15.01
C SER A 36 -20.73 4.91 15.29
N LEU A 37 -21.51 5.43 14.34
CA LEU A 37 -22.96 5.22 14.32
C LEU A 37 -23.28 3.71 14.41
N GLY A 38 -24.25 3.36 15.25
CA GLY A 38 -24.64 1.98 15.51
C GLY A 38 -23.71 1.17 16.42
N ALA A 39 -22.61 1.74 16.93
CA ALA A 39 -21.72 1.05 17.86
C ALA A 39 -22.33 0.92 19.26
N SER A 40 -21.83 -0.05 20.03
CA SER A 40 -22.15 -0.22 21.45
C SER A 40 -20.91 -0.62 22.24
N ILE A 41 -20.68 0.08 23.35
CA ILE A 41 -19.77 -0.33 24.43
C ILE A 41 -20.66 -0.86 25.56
N PRO A 42 -20.55 -2.14 25.95
CA PRO A 42 -21.53 -2.79 26.80
C PRO A 42 -21.46 -2.36 28.28
N ASP A 43 -20.28 -1.96 28.76
CA ASP A 43 -20.04 -1.73 30.19
C ASP A 43 -18.92 -0.69 30.46
N GLY A 44 -18.70 -0.44 31.75
CA GLY A 44 -17.69 0.50 32.24
C GLY A 44 -18.09 1.97 32.17
N PRO A 45 -17.16 2.89 32.49
CA PRO A 45 -17.44 4.33 32.57
C PRO A 45 -17.86 4.99 31.25
N GLN A 46 -17.63 4.33 30.11
CA GLN A 46 -18.01 4.78 28.77
C GLN A 46 -19.07 3.87 28.13
N ALA A 47 -19.83 3.11 28.94
CA ALA A 47 -20.91 2.25 28.45
C ALA A 47 -21.96 3.08 27.70
N PHE A 48 -22.08 2.89 26.40
CA PHE A 48 -22.95 3.68 25.54
C PHE A 48 -23.39 2.86 24.34
N THR A 49 -24.65 3.05 23.95
CA THR A 49 -25.21 2.42 22.76
C THR A 49 -25.75 3.52 21.86
N SER A 50 -25.23 3.57 20.63
CA SER A 50 -25.70 4.48 19.60
C SER A 50 -27.21 4.36 19.41
N ARG A 51 -27.89 5.50 19.30
CA ARG A 51 -29.32 5.55 18.92
C ARG A 51 -29.51 5.50 17.41
N GLN A 52 -28.42 5.63 16.66
CA GLN A 52 -28.41 5.67 15.21
C GLN A 52 -28.15 4.28 14.65
N LYS A 53 -28.60 4.03 13.43
CA LYS A 53 -28.22 2.81 12.69
C LYS A 53 -26.82 3.00 12.11
N PRO A 54 -26.05 1.91 11.89
CA PRO A 54 -24.86 1.97 11.08
C PRO A 54 -25.15 2.61 9.72
N LEU A 55 -24.30 3.55 9.30
CA LEU A 55 -24.40 4.23 8.02
C LEU A 55 -23.13 3.97 7.21
N PRO A 56 -23.20 3.24 6.08
CA PRO A 56 -22.05 3.04 5.19
C PRO A 56 -21.60 4.36 4.59
N LEU A 57 -20.29 4.49 4.36
CA LEU A 57 -19.76 5.58 3.53
C LEU A 57 -20.38 5.55 2.14
N THR A 58 -20.71 6.73 1.63
CA THR A 58 -21.06 6.92 0.22
C THR A 58 -19.88 6.57 -0.68
N GLU A 59 -20.17 6.34 -1.97
CA GLU A 59 -19.11 6.10 -2.94
C GLU A 59 -18.11 7.27 -3.00
N LEU A 60 -18.58 8.52 -2.89
CA LEU A 60 -17.72 9.69 -2.95
C LEU A 60 -16.75 9.74 -1.75
N GLU A 61 -17.25 9.57 -0.53
CA GLU A 61 -16.42 9.54 0.69
C GLU A 61 -15.40 8.40 0.62
N ARG A 62 -15.84 7.21 0.20
CA ARG A 62 -14.96 6.06 0.00
C ARG A 62 -13.84 6.37 -1.00
N MET A 63 -14.18 6.98 -2.13
CA MET A 63 -13.20 7.35 -3.14
C MET A 63 -12.21 8.40 -2.64
N LEU A 64 -12.65 9.40 -1.88
CA LEU A 64 -11.74 10.40 -1.28
C LEU A 64 -10.73 9.75 -0.33
N VAL A 65 -11.18 8.81 0.52
CA VAL A 65 -10.30 8.07 1.43
C VAL A 65 -9.30 7.21 0.67
N LEU A 66 -9.75 6.44 -0.32
CA LEU A 66 -8.88 5.59 -1.14
C LEU A 66 -7.86 6.40 -1.94
N THR A 67 -8.30 7.48 -2.60
CA THR A 67 -7.44 8.36 -3.39
C THR A 67 -6.40 9.05 -2.53
N ALA A 68 -6.74 9.52 -1.32
CA ALA A 68 -5.76 10.09 -0.41
C ALA A 68 -4.75 9.04 0.10
N ALA A 69 -5.24 7.86 0.49
CA ALA A 69 -4.40 6.82 1.07
C ALA A 69 -3.43 6.21 0.04
N ALA A 70 -3.89 5.95 -1.18
CA ALA A 70 -3.16 5.12 -2.13
C ALA A 70 -3.19 5.59 -3.59
N GLY A 71 -3.76 6.75 -3.87
CA GLY A 71 -3.94 7.25 -5.23
C GLY A 71 -2.63 7.48 -5.98
N ASN A 72 -2.73 7.42 -7.31
CA ASN A 72 -1.68 7.88 -8.21
C ASN A 72 -1.63 9.43 -8.18
N SER A 73 -0.46 10.00 -7.90
CA SER A 73 -0.25 11.45 -7.73
C SER A 73 0.37 12.12 -8.96
N GLY A 74 0.35 11.46 -10.12
CA GLY A 74 0.96 11.94 -11.35
C GLY A 74 2.34 11.32 -11.59
N TRP A 75 3.26 12.05 -12.21
CA TRP A 75 4.60 11.55 -12.49
C TRP A 75 5.54 11.73 -11.29
N HIS A 76 6.27 10.68 -10.93
CA HIS A 76 7.43 10.86 -10.05
C HIS A 76 8.61 11.50 -10.80
N HIS A 77 9.43 12.27 -10.09
CA HIS A 77 10.59 12.96 -10.69
C HIS A 77 11.87 12.10 -10.77
N MET A 78 11.78 10.82 -10.37
CA MET A 78 12.90 9.86 -10.30
C MET A 78 14.13 10.36 -9.52
N ILE A 79 15.17 9.54 -9.45
CA ILE A 79 16.46 9.88 -8.84
C ILE A 79 17.43 10.30 -9.95
N THR A 80 17.88 11.55 -9.91
CA THR A 80 18.57 12.17 -11.06
C THR A 80 19.99 11.68 -11.30
N ARG A 81 20.78 11.41 -10.25
CA ARG A 81 22.21 11.17 -10.38
C ARG A 81 22.72 10.11 -9.43
N HIS A 82 23.63 9.28 -9.94
CA HIS A 82 24.52 8.44 -9.15
C HIS A 82 25.92 8.44 -9.77
N GLY A 83 26.96 8.51 -8.93
CA GLY A 83 28.34 8.64 -9.40
C GLY A 83 28.82 7.47 -10.25
N ARG A 84 28.39 6.24 -9.95
CA ARG A 84 28.80 5.03 -10.71
C ARG A 84 28.03 4.86 -12.02
N TYR A 85 26.93 5.60 -12.19
CA TYR A 85 26.17 5.58 -13.43
C TYR A 85 26.59 6.64 -14.43
N ALA A 86 27.26 7.70 -13.98
CA ALA A 86 27.66 8.82 -14.82
C ALA A 86 28.26 8.33 -16.14
N PRO A 87 27.78 8.84 -17.30
CA PRO A 87 26.81 9.93 -17.46
C PRO A 87 25.33 9.50 -17.48
N ASN A 88 25.01 8.23 -17.24
CA ASN A 88 23.66 7.67 -17.32
C ASN A 88 22.75 8.07 -16.15
N PHE A 89 21.44 8.08 -16.42
CA PHE A 89 20.40 8.34 -15.42
C PHE A 89 20.22 7.15 -14.47
N SER A 90 19.87 7.43 -13.20
CA SER A 90 19.68 6.38 -12.21
C SER A 90 18.39 5.60 -12.44
N ASN A 91 18.47 4.28 -12.32
CA ASN A 91 17.41 3.37 -12.74
C ASN A 91 16.66 2.76 -11.54
N TYR A 92 16.67 3.35 -10.35
CA TYR A 92 16.24 2.68 -9.12
C TYR A 92 14.74 2.35 -9.09
N SER A 93 13.91 3.34 -9.41
CA SER A 93 12.45 3.26 -9.25
C SER A 93 11.83 2.14 -10.09
N ALA A 94 10.72 1.58 -9.63
CA ALA A 94 10.10 0.42 -10.26
C ALA A 94 8.71 0.68 -10.84
N ALA A 95 8.14 1.88 -10.64
CA ALA A 95 6.94 2.36 -11.30
C ALA A 95 7.18 3.76 -11.87
N ALA A 96 6.44 4.12 -12.93
CA ALA A 96 6.51 5.44 -13.55
C ALA A 96 5.56 6.47 -12.90
N GLY A 97 4.47 5.99 -12.29
CA GLY A 97 3.52 6.80 -11.54
C GLY A 97 4.01 7.07 -10.11
N GLY A 98 3.78 8.30 -9.64
CA GLY A 98 3.88 8.64 -8.23
C GLY A 98 2.68 8.12 -7.44
N ARG A 99 2.87 7.96 -6.14
CA ARG A 99 1.82 7.65 -5.16
C ARG A 99 1.71 8.80 -4.16
N THR A 100 0.58 8.90 -3.47
CA THR A 100 0.38 9.87 -2.38
C THR A 100 1.27 9.61 -1.16
N PHE A 101 1.89 8.44 -1.08
CA PHE A 101 2.82 8.03 -0.04
C PHE A 101 4.23 7.72 -0.60
N PRO A 102 5.29 7.93 0.20
CA PRO A 102 6.67 7.66 -0.21
C PRO A 102 6.99 6.16 -0.26
N SER A 103 8.06 5.81 -0.97
CA SER A 103 8.63 4.46 -1.01
C SER A 103 10.15 4.53 -1.13
N ALA A 104 10.85 3.51 -0.61
CA ALA A 104 12.29 3.38 -0.75
C ALA A 104 12.69 3.42 -2.23
N ALA A 105 13.48 4.43 -2.61
CA ALA A 105 13.94 4.68 -3.98
C ALA A 105 12.85 4.65 -5.09
N GLY A 106 11.57 4.80 -4.71
CA GLY A 106 10.43 4.66 -5.62
C GLY A 106 10.18 3.22 -6.08
N PHE A 107 10.37 2.22 -5.21
CA PHE A 107 10.06 0.82 -5.51
C PHE A 107 8.56 0.56 -5.60
N HIS A 108 7.79 1.17 -4.69
CA HIS A 108 6.33 1.09 -4.54
C HIS A 108 5.84 -0.34 -4.79
N THR A 109 5.99 -1.21 -3.80
CA THR A 109 5.66 -2.65 -3.93
C THR A 109 4.32 -3.03 -3.33
N SER A 110 3.54 -2.02 -2.91
CA SER A 110 2.27 -2.18 -2.20
C SER A 110 1.02 -1.89 -3.05
N GLU A 111 -0.03 -2.67 -2.78
CA GLU A 111 -1.41 -2.44 -3.23
C GLU A 111 -2.34 -2.31 -2.03
N VAL A 112 -3.52 -1.72 -2.23
CA VAL A 112 -4.52 -1.54 -1.15
C VAL A 112 -5.76 -2.37 -1.44
N PHE A 113 -6.01 -3.34 -0.56
CA PHE A 113 -7.30 -3.98 -0.45
C PHE A 113 -8.20 -3.12 0.43
N PHE A 114 -9.51 -3.23 0.27
CA PHE A 114 -10.45 -2.63 1.21
C PHE A 114 -11.76 -3.41 1.28
N THR A 115 -12.45 -3.28 2.39
CA THR A 115 -13.78 -3.87 2.58
C THR A 115 -14.74 -2.89 3.24
N ASP A 116 -15.99 -2.96 2.80
CA ASP A 116 -17.15 -2.28 3.39
C ASP A 116 -18.34 -3.26 3.36
N ASP A 117 -19.54 -2.80 3.72
CA ASP A 117 -20.75 -3.66 3.73
C ASP A 117 -21.07 -4.31 2.38
N SER A 118 -20.60 -3.72 1.27
CA SER A 118 -20.94 -4.14 -0.08
C SER A 118 -19.98 -5.20 -0.65
N GLY A 119 -18.77 -5.32 -0.12
CA GLY A 119 -17.77 -6.22 -0.70
C GLY A 119 -16.35 -6.14 -0.15
N LEU A 120 -15.52 -7.00 -0.74
CA LEU A 120 -14.06 -6.94 -0.71
C LEU A 120 -13.56 -6.50 -2.08
N TYR A 121 -12.59 -5.60 -2.09
CA TYR A 121 -12.09 -4.94 -3.29
C TYR A 121 -10.57 -4.80 -3.27
N LEU A 122 -9.99 -4.66 -4.45
CA LEU A 122 -8.60 -4.26 -4.67
C LEU A 122 -8.58 -2.90 -5.38
N PHE A 123 -7.74 -1.97 -4.93
CA PHE A 123 -7.48 -0.70 -5.59
C PHE A 123 -6.10 -0.72 -6.26
N GLU A 124 -6.09 -1.02 -7.55
CA GLU A 124 -4.89 -1.33 -8.34
C GLU A 124 -4.16 -0.05 -8.79
N THR A 125 -3.15 0.34 -8.04
CA THR A 125 -2.40 1.59 -8.24
C THR A 125 -0.88 1.42 -8.27
N ARG A 126 -0.35 0.26 -7.89
CA ARG A 126 1.10 -0.05 -7.92
C ARG A 126 1.70 0.08 -9.31
N ASP A 127 1.02 -0.51 -10.28
CA ASP A 127 1.48 -0.60 -11.67
C ASP A 127 0.64 0.28 -12.61
N ALA A 128 -0.18 1.17 -12.04
CA ALA A 128 -0.96 2.11 -12.84
C ALA A 128 -0.02 3.08 -13.58
N PRO A 129 -0.24 3.31 -14.90
CA PRO A 129 0.47 4.36 -15.60
C PRO A 129 0.24 5.69 -14.89
N ALA A 130 1.27 6.54 -14.85
CA ALA A 130 1.12 7.86 -14.27
C ALA A 130 -0.03 8.59 -14.94
N GLN A 131 -0.87 9.21 -14.13
CA GLN A 131 -1.96 10.02 -14.65
C GLN A 131 -1.38 11.36 -15.10
N LYS A 132 -1.87 11.87 -16.24
CA LYS A 132 -1.43 13.15 -16.78
C LYS A 132 -1.93 14.25 -15.85
N ALA A 133 -1.08 14.74 -14.95
CA ALA A 133 -1.33 15.97 -14.22
C ALA A 133 -0.37 17.02 -14.77
N GLN A 134 -0.82 17.75 -15.79
CA GLN A 134 -0.15 18.96 -16.26
C GLN A 134 -1.18 19.94 -16.85
N ASP A 135 -2.34 20.04 -16.20
CA ASP A 135 -3.20 21.20 -16.35
C ASP A 135 -2.87 22.16 -15.20
N GLU A 136 -2.96 23.47 -15.44
CA GLU A 136 -2.64 24.51 -14.43
C GLU A 136 -3.56 24.45 -13.19
N HIS A 137 -4.65 23.67 -13.25
CA HIS A 137 -5.65 23.53 -12.21
C HIS A 137 -5.84 22.06 -11.77
N PHE A 138 -5.91 21.86 -10.46
CA PHE A 138 -6.20 20.56 -9.85
C PHE A 138 -7.69 20.23 -10.00
N ASP A 139 -8.01 19.15 -10.73
CA ASP A 139 -9.36 18.62 -10.89
C ASP A 139 -9.55 17.33 -10.06
N LEU A 140 -10.18 17.48 -8.89
CA LEU A 140 -10.44 16.37 -7.99
C LEU A 140 -11.46 15.39 -8.56
N GLU A 141 -12.52 15.86 -9.23
CA GLU A 141 -13.55 14.98 -9.78
C GLU A 141 -12.98 14.06 -10.86
N HIS A 142 -12.14 14.61 -11.75
CA HIS A 142 -11.43 13.84 -12.75
C HIS A 142 -10.50 12.79 -12.11
N LEU A 143 -9.73 13.18 -11.09
CA LEU A 143 -8.85 12.28 -10.36
C LEU A 143 -9.61 11.09 -9.75
N LEU A 144 -10.72 11.37 -9.05
CA LEU A 144 -11.57 10.35 -8.45
C LEU A 144 -12.16 9.41 -9.52
N ALA A 145 -12.60 9.94 -10.66
CA ALA A 145 -13.12 9.15 -11.77
C ALA A 145 -12.06 8.23 -12.39
N LEU A 146 -10.80 8.66 -12.47
CA LEU A 146 -9.69 7.83 -12.93
C LEU A 146 -9.35 6.72 -11.93
N HIS A 147 -9.32 7.03 -10.63
CA HIS A 147 -9.07 6.03 -9.58
C HIS A 147 -10.21 5.02 -9.45
N ARG A 148 -11.47 5.44 -9.61
CA ARG A 148 -12.63 4.53 -9.59
C ARG A 148 -12.49 3.39 -10.61
N LYS A 149 -11.96 3.66 -11.80
CA LYS A 149 -11.73 2.65 -12.86
C LYS A 149 -10.69 1.58 -12.48
N ARG A 150 -9.94 1.78 -11.39
CA ARG A 150 -8.92 0.85 -10.87
C ARG A 150 -9.41 0.00 -9.71
N ILE A 151 -10.68 0.16 -9.32
CA ILE A 151 -11.27 -0.67 -8.28
C ILE A 151 -11.77 -1.96 -8.93
N ARG A 152 -11.26 -3.09 -8.44
CA ARG A 152 -11.71 -4.42 -8.80
C ARG A 152 -12.45 -5.03 -7.62
N LYS A 153 -13.73 -5.40 -7.82
CA LYS A 153 -14.47 -6.18 -6.83
C LYS A 153 -13.99 -7.63 -6.84
N LEU A 154 -13.68 -8.16 -5.67
CA LEU A 154 -13.22 -9.53 -5.49
C LEU A 154 -14.34 -10.42 -4.96
N GLU A 155 -15.06 -9.95 -3.93
CA GLU A 155 -16.10 -10.71 -3.26
C GLU A 155 -17.28 -9.81 -2.88
N THR A 156 -18.44 -10.41 -2.64
CA THR A 156 -19.66 -9.70 -2.19
C THR A 156 -19.79 -9.82 -0.69
N GLY A 157 -20.17 -8.71 -0.05
CA GLY A 157 -20.26 -8.61 1.41
C GLY A 157 -18.92 -8.29 2.07
N ARG A 158 -19.02 -7.81 3.30
CA ARG A 158 -17.89 -7.46 4.15
C ARG A 158 -17.00 -8.67 4.41
N LEU A 159 -15.67 -8.47 4.38
CA LEU A 159 -14.70 -9.50 4.71
C LEU A 159 -14.95 -10.03 6.12
N ASN A 160 -15.07 -11.36 6.26
CA ASN A 160 -15.24 -11.99 7.56
C ASN A 160 -13.93 -11.94 8.37
N ILE A 161 -13.93 -11.15 9.45
CA ILE A 161 -12.84 -11.08 10.43
C ILE A 161 -13.48 -11.29 11.80
N PRO A 162 -13.31 -12.46 12.43
CA PRO A 162 -13.92 -12.71 13.73
C PRO A 162 -13.47 -11.70 14.79
N PRO A 163 -14.41 -11.11 15.57
CA PRO A 163 -14.10 -10.13 16.60
C PRO A 163 -13.69 -10.83 17.91
N ASN A 164 -12.69 -11.70 17.87
CA ASN A 164 -12.16 -12.40 19.04
C ASN A 164 -10.68 -12.79 18.83
N GLU A 165 -10.00 -13.14 19.92
CA GLU A 165 -8.67 -13.75 19.85
C GLU A 165 -8.77 -15.17 19.25
N PRO A 166 -7.81 -15.61 18.42
CA PRO A 166 -6.56 -14.95 18.05
C PRO A 166 -6.66 -14.16 16.72
N HIS A 167 -7.85 -13.74 16.30
CA HIS A 167 -8.07 -13.08 15.01
C HIS A 167 -7.95 -11.56 15.11
N MET A 168 -8.40 -11.01 16.22
CA MET A 168 -8.42 -9.58 16.51
C MET A 168 -8.07 -9.35 17.98
N GLU A 169 -7.20 -8.37 18.22
CA GLU A 169 -6.84 -7.96 19.58
C GLU A 169 -8.08 -7.53 20.36
N GLY A 170 -8.18 -7.98 21.62
CA GLY A 170 -9.39 -7.83 22.45
C GLY A 170 -9.97 -6.41 22.54
N HIS A 171 -9.14 -5.36 22.45
CA HIS A 171 -9.58 -3.96 22.54
C HIS A 171 -10.25 -3.42 21.25
N ASN A 172 -10.18 -4.17 20.15
CA ASN A 172 -10.72 -3.81 18.84
C ASN A 172 -12.05 -4.52 18.50
N THR A 173 -12.38 -5.60 19.23
CA THR A 173 -13.49 -6.53 18.94
C THR A 173 -14.86 -5.85 18.82
N TRP A 174 -15.07 -4.75 19.55
CA TRP A 174 -16.33 -4.00 19.55
C TRP A 174 -16.45 -2.96 18.42
N CYS A 175 -15.36 -2.54 17.79
CA CYS A 175 -15.37 -1.38 16.87
C CYS A 175 -14.71 -1.59 15.50
N VAL A 176 -13.87 -2.61 15.33
CA VAL A 176 -13.18 -2.84 14.05
C VAL A 176 -14.03 -3.70 13.12
N ASN A 177 -14.04 -3.34 11.83
CA ASN A 177 -14.76 -4.02 10.75
C ASN A 177 -16.25 -4.25 11.06
N GLN A 178 -16.89 -3.29 11.73
CA GLN A 178 -18.32 -3.30 12.02
C GLN A 178 -19.15 -2.78 10.83
N PRO A 179 -20.46 -3.09 10.77
CA PRO A 179 -21.35 -2.49 9.77
C PRO A 179 -21.22 -0.97 9.69
N GLY A 180 -21.35 -0.40 8.50
CA GLY A 180 -21.18 1.03 8.25
C GLY A 180 -19.72 1.51 8.11
N SER A 181 -18.72 0.70 8.46
CA SER A 181 -17.31 1.10 8.37
C SER A 181 -16.66 0.76 7.03
N LEU A 182 -15.63 1.52 6.66
CA LEU A 182 -14.68 1.19 5.59
C LEU A 182 -13.36 0.79 6.24
N LEU A 183 -12.81 -0.37 5.86
CA LEU A 183 -11.49 -0.84 6.31
C LEU A 183 -10.54 -0.94 5.13
N LEU A 184 -9.47 -0.14 5.14
CA LEU A 184 -8.35 -0.22 4.20
C LEU A 184 -7.28 -1.17 4.75
N ILE A 185 -6.77 -2.02 3.85
CA ILE A 185 -5.83 -3.10 4.09
C ILE A 185 -4.68 -2.95 3.09
N PRO A 186 -3.70 -2.06 3.33
CA PRO A 186 -2.48 -1.99 2.54
C PRO A 186 -1.64 -3.27 2.70
N VAL A 187 -1.19 -3.83 1.57
CA VAL A 187 -0.40 -5.07 1.51
C VAL A 187 0.85 -4.83 0.67
N ALA A 188 2.04 -5.09 1.22
CA ALA A 188 3.33 -4.92 0.54
C ALA A 188 3.91 -6.26 0.09
N ASP A 189 4.44 -6.28 -1.15
CA ASP A 189 5.26 -7.37 -1.67
C ASP A 189 6.71 -7.15 -1.23
N ILE A 190 7.14 -7.89 -0.20
CA ILE A 190 8.51 -7.81 0.33
C ILE A 190 9.47 -8.63 -0.54
N ALA A 191 8.99 -9.66 -1.23
CA ALA A 191 9.79 -10.38 -2.23
C ALA A 191 10.23 -9.43 -3.35
N GLN A 192 9.30 -8.70 -3.98
CA GLN A 192 9.63 -7.68 -4.99
C GLN A 192 10.53 -6.59 -4.41
N HIS A 193 10.30 -6.18 -3.16
CA HIS A 193 11.13 -5.19 -2.49
C HIS A 193 12.58 -5.66 -2.34
N LEU A 194 12.78 -6.93 -1.96
CA LEU A 194 14.10 -7.52 -1.84
C LEU A 194 14.78 -7.66 -3.21
N ILE A 195 14.09 -8.04 -4.28
CA ILE A 195 14.68 -8.02 -5.64
C ILE A 195 15.15 -6.60 -6.00
N ALA A 196 14.35 -5.58 -5.70
CA ALA A 196 14.71 -4.19 -5.93
C ALA A 196 15.93 -3.76 -5.09
N ALA A 197 16.01 -4.18 -3.84
CA ALA A 197 17.15 -3.95 -2.96
C ALA A 197 18.42 -4.69 -3.43
N LEU A 198 18.29 -5.93 -3.93
CA LEU A 198 19.38 -6.68 -4.54
C LEU A 198 19.93 -5.96 -5.77
N CYS A 199 19.05 -5.44 -6.64
CA CYS A 199 19.47 -4.59 -7.74
C CYS A 199 20.26 -3.38 -7.20
N ASN A 200 19.72 -2.68 -6.20
CA ASN A 200 20.36 -1.50 -5.62
C ASN A 200 21.77 -1.77 -5.08
N ILE A 201 21.98 -2.88 -4.38
CA ILE A 201 23.31 -3.19 -3.84
C ILE A 201 24.31 -3.58 -4.95
N VAL A 202 23.89 -4.36 -5.96
CA VAL A 202 24.77 -4.72 -7.10
C VAL A 202 25.17 -3.48 -7.89
N GLU A 203 24.25 -2.54 -8.09
CA GLU A 203 24.51 -1.24 -8.72
C GLU A 203 25.57 -0.43 -7.97
N ASN A 204 25.60 -0.58 -6.65
CA ASN A 204 26.59 0.03 -5.76
C ASN A 204 27.84 -0.85 -5.55
N GLY A 205 27.89 -2.03 -6.18
CA GLY A 205 29.05 -2.93 -6.16
C GLY A 205 29.15 -3.72 -4.87
N TYR A 206 28.03 -3.96 -4.22
CA TYR A 206 27.90 -4.78 -3.04
C TYR A 206 27.20 -6.10 -3.38
N PHE A 207 27.37 -7.08 -2.51
CA PHE A 207 26.71 -8.39 -2.61
C PHE A 207 26.14 -8.83 -1.26
N LEU A 208 25.35 -9.89 -1.25
CA LEU A 208 24.84 -10.49 -0.02
C LEU A 208 25.81 -11.50 0.58
N TYR A 209 25.97 -11.43 1.89
CA TYR A 209 26.58 -12.45 2.73
C TYR A 209 25.51 -13.07 3.62
N ASP A 210 25.43 -14.40 3.65
CA ASP A 210 24.49 -15.11 4.53
C ASP A 210 25.08 -15.16 5.94
N ASP A 211 24.74 -14.18 6.75
CA ASP A 211 25.16 -14.08 8.15
C ASP A 211 24.41 -15.04 9.08
N VAL A 212 23.24 -15.54 8.65
CA VAL A 212 22.45 -16.53 9.41
C VAL A 212 23.17 -17.87 9.42
N HIS A 213 23.68 -18.30 8.26
CA HIS A 213 24.46 -19.53 8.12
C HIS A 213 25.98 -19.31 8.17
N ARG A 214 26.44 -18.05 8.16
CA ARG A 214 27.85 -17.64 8.12
C ARG A 214 28.59 -18.15 6.88
N GLU A 215 27.94 -18.02 5.72
CA GLU A 215 28.44 -18.53 4.44
C GLU A 215 28.46 -17.43 3.37
N GLN A 216 29.44 -17.51 2.46
CA GLN A 216 29.38 -16.76 1.21
C GLN A 216 28.45 -17.47 0.24
N ILE A 217 27.69 -16.70 -0.55
CA ILE A 217 26.84 -17.26 -1.61
C ILE A 217 27.75 -17.81 -2.72
N PRO A 218 27.72 -19.14 -2.99
CA PRO A 218 28.57 -19.75 -4.01
C PRO A 218 28.26 -19.23 -5.42
N GLY A 219 29.28 -19.05 -6.26
CA GLY A 219 29.12 -18.60 -7.65
C GLY A 219 29.27 -17.09 -7.86
N LEU A 220 29.26 -16.29 -6.78
CA LEU A 220 29.42 -14.82 -6.88
C LEU A 220 30.80 -14.41 -7.41
N GLU A 221 31.81 -15.28 -7.30
CA GLU A 221 33.14 -15.06 -7.85
C GLU A 221 33.17 -14.89 -9.39
N ARG A 222 32.11 -15.31 -10.09
CA ARG A 222 31.93 -15.08 -11.53
C ARG A 222 31.62 -13.60 -11.86
N PHE A 223 31.10 -12.85 -10.89
CA PHE A 223 30.63 -11.47 -11.06
C PHE A 223 31.54 -10.42 -10.42
N ARG A 224 32.82 -10.74 -10.17
CA ARG A 224 33.82 -9.84 -9.55
C ARG A 224 34.01 -8.50 -10.27
N GLN A 225 33.63 -8.40 -11.54
CA GLN A 225 33.67 -7.13 -12.29
C GLN A 225 32.49 -6.20 -11.95
N LEU A 226 31.39 -6.76 -11.44
CA LEU A 226 30.22 -6.01 -10.95
C LEU A 226 30.36 -5.72 -9.44
N LEU A 227 30.91 -6.68 -8.70
CA LEU A 227 30.94 -6.71 -7.24
C LEU A 227 32.31 -6.28 -6.69
N GLY A 228 32.33 -5.48 -5.63
CA GLY A 228 33.54 -5.22 -4.84
C GLY A 228 33.84 -6.40 -3.92
N LEU A 229 35.07 -6.92 -3.96
CA LEU A 229 35.48 -8.16 -3.27
C LEU A 229 35.34 -8.15 -1.74
N GLU A 230 35.21 -6.98 -1.10
CA GLU A 230 35.16 -6.82 0.37
C GLU A 230 33.90 -6.08 0.85
N ARG A 231 32.91 -5.90 -0.02
CA ARG A 231 31.75 -5.02 0.25
C ARG A 231 30.46 -5.82 0.27
N SER A 232 30.21 -6.55 1.36
CA SER A 232 28.95 -7.30 1.54
C SER A 232 27.97 -6.59 2.46
N TYR A 233 26.68 -6.88 2.27
CA TYR A 233 25.63 -6.67 3.26
C TYR A 233 25.25 -8.01 3.88
N ALA A 234 25.03 -8.02 5.20
CA ALA A 234 24.40 -9.15 5.87
C ALA A 234 22.97 -9.36 5.34
N LEU A 235 22.63 -10.60 5.00
CA LEU A 235 21.30 -11.01 4.53
C LEU A 235 20.22 -10.61 5.53
N SER A 236 20.39 -10.94 6.81
CA SER A 236 19.38 -10.64 7.84
C SER A 236 19.10 -9.14 7.95
N TYR A 237 20.15 -8.32 7.86
CA TYR A 237 20.03 -6.86 7.86
C TYR A 237 19.28 -6.35 6.63
N MET A 238 19.62 -6.84 5.44
CA MET A 238 18.97 -6.41 4.19
C MET A 238 17.47 -6.71 4.20
N GLU A 239 17.10 -7.90 4.67
CA GLU A 239 15.70 -8.32 4.74
C GLU A 239 14.91 -7.51 5.78
N GLN A 240 15.50 -7.20 6.93
CA GLN A 240 14.90 -6.30 7.92
C GLN A 240 14.73 -4.88 7.39
N MET A 241 15.67 -4.37 6.59
CA MET A 241 15.52 -3.07 5.91
C MET A 241 14.37 -3.08 4.90
N CYS A 242 14.20 -4.16 4.14
CA CYS A 242 13.06 -4.31 3.23
C CYS A 242 11.72 -4.34 3.98
N LEU A 243 11.65 -5.09 5.10
CA LEU A 243 10.48 -5.15 5.96
C LEU A 243 10.15 -3.76 6.56
N THR A 244 11.17 -3.04 7.01
CA THR A 244 11.04 -1.68 7.58
C THR A 244 10.57 -0.68 6.52
N ALA A 245 11.14 -0.73 5.31
CA ALA A 245 10.74 0.11 4.19
C ALA A 245 9.29 -0.19 3.74
N GLY A 246 8.91 -1.46 3.65
CA GLY A 246 7.52 -1.88 3.41
C GLY A 246 6.57 -1.36 4.49
N THR A 247 6.97 -1.46 5.76
CA THR A 247 6.17 -0.94 6.89
C THR A 247 5.96 0.57 6.79
N ALA A 248 6.98 1.32 6.38
CA ALA A 248 6.88 2.76 6.14
C ALA A 248 5.91 3.09 5.00
N GLU A 249 5.90 2.32 3.89
CA GLU A 249 4.91 2.47 2.82
C GLU A 249 3.47 2.30 3.37
N LEU A 250 3.20 1.18 4.04
CA LEU A 250 1.85 0.87 4.54
C LEU A 250 1.39 1.90 5.60
N SER A 251 2.29 2.29 6.50
CA SER A 251 1.99 3.27 7.55
C SER A 251 1.71 4.66 6.98
N THR A 252 2.50 5.12 6.00
CA THR A 252 2.31 6.44 5.39
C THR A 252 1.09 6.48 4.49
N CYS A 253 0.76 5.39 3.79
CA CYS A 253 -0.52 5.18 3.11
C CYS A 253 -1.70 5.38 4.07
N CYS A 254 -1.72 4.65 5.19
CA CYS A 254 -2.76 4.79 6.22
C CYS A 254 -2.78 6.19 6.85
N TYR A 255 -1.62 6.82 7.04
CA TYR A 255 -1.53 8.16 7.61
C TYR A 255 -2.11 9.23 6.67
N ALA A 256 -1.85 9.15 5.36
CA ALA A 256 -2.47 10.03 4.37
C ALA A 256 -4.00 9.90 4.38
N GLY A 257 -4.50 8.66 4.44
CA GLY A 257 -5.93 8.42 4.64
C GLY A 257 -6.46 9.00 5.97
N MET A 258 -5.72 8.87 7.06
CA MET A 258 -6.10 9.44 8.37
C MET A 258 -6.23 10.97 8.35
N LEU A 259 -5.41 11.66 7.55
CA LEU A 259 -5.50 13.12 7.38
C LEU A 259 -6.75 13.52 6.61
N ILE A 260 -7.10 12.82 5.52
CA ILE A 260 -8.31 13.18 4.75
C ILE A 260 -9.59 12.96 5.54
N LEU A 261 -9.62 11.99 6.48
CA LEU A 261 -10.78 11.82 7.39
C LEU A 261 -11.12 13.11 8.14
N GLN A 262 -10.12 13.92 8.49
CA GLN A 262 -10.34 15.17 9.22
C GLN A 262 -11.03 16.22 8.35
N ALA A 263 -10.67 16.28 7.07
CA ALA A 263 -11.26 17.19 6.10
C ALA A 263 -12.71 16.79 5.76
N ILE A 264 -12.96 15.49 5.59
CA ILE A 264 -14.30 14.97 5.29
C ILE A 264 -15.22 15.11 6.52
N GLY A 265 -14.69 14.99 7.73
CA GLY A 265 -15.47 14.95 8.97
C GLY A 265 -15.81 13.53 9.43
N LEU A 266 -15.03 12.53 9.00
CA LEU A 266 -15.21 11.13 9.35
C LEU A 266 -14.45 10.74 10.62
N GLY A 267 -15.05 9.83 11.39
CA GLY A 267 -14.36 9.07 12.42
C GLY A 267 -13.42 8.03 11.82
N GLY A 268 -12.49 7.54 12.63
CA GLY A 268 -11.50 6.57 12.20
C GLY A 268 -10.17 6.64 12.93
N TRP A 269 -9.32 5.65 12.67
CA TRP A 269 -7.95 5.60 13.14
C TRP A 269 -7.12 4.60 12.31
N MET A 270 -5.80 4.82 12.30
CA MET A 270 -4.85 3.81 11.83
C MET A 270 -4.40 2.92 13.00
N PHE A 271 -4.26 1.62 12.78
CA PHE A 271 -3.98 0.65 13.83
C PHE A 271 -3.32 -0.64 13.33
N ASN A 272 -2.73 -1.37 14.27
CA ASN A 272 -2.46 -2.80 14.20
C ASN A 272 -3.52 -3.56 15.04
N GLY A 273 -3.44 -4.89 15.11
CA GLY A 273 -4.31 -5.68 15.98
C GLY A 273 -5.42 -6.45 15.26
N ILE A 274 -5.30 -6.62 13.94
CA ILE A 274 -5.84 -7.77 13.22
C ILE A 274 -4.64 -8.65 12.87
N TYR A 275 -4.68 -9.92 13.26
CA TYR A 275 -3.53 -10.82 13.08
C TYR A 275 -3.26 -11.06 11.59
N PRO A 276 -2.01 -10.92 11.10
CA PRO A 276 -1.69 -11.06 9.68
C PRO A 276 -2.06 -12.41 9.09
N SER A 277 -1.98 -13.50 9.86
CA SER A 277 -2.43 -14.83 9.42
C SER A 277 -3.93 -14.84 9.12
N THR A 278 -4.75 -14.21 9.96
CA THR A 278 -6.19 -14.03 9.72
C THR A 278 -6.43 -13.18 8.47
N MET A 279 -5.77 -12.04 8.37
CA MET A 279 -5.99 -11.10 7.28
C MET A 279 -5.57 -11.70 5.93
N LEU A 280 -4.40 -12.33 5.83
CA LEU A 280 -3.90 -12.86 4.57
C LEU A 280 -4.58 -14.19 4.18
N GLY A 281 -5.26 -14.87 5.11
CA GLY A 281 -5.91 -16.17 4.84
C GLY A 281 -5.08 -17.38 5.25
N ALA A 282 -4.05 -17.18 6.08
CA ALA A 282 -3.23 -18.23 6.70
C ALA A 282 -3.69 -18.58 8.12
N SER A 283 -4.99 -18.46 8.42
CA SER A 283 -5.60 -18.83 9.69
C SER A 283 -5.67 -20.36 9.87
N GLY A 284 -5.71 -21.12 8.76
CA GLY A 284 -6.01 -22.55 8.75
C GLY A 284 -7.49 -22.90 8.87
N ASP A 285 -8.37 -21.90 9.02
CA ASP A 285 -9.82 -22.07 9.10
C ASP A 285 -10.49 -21.66 7.77
N PRO A 286 -11.12 -22.60 7.03
CA PRO A 286 -11.85 -22.29 5.81
C PRO A 286 -13.00 -21.28 5.97
N ALA A 287 -13.55 -21.12 7.18
CA ALA A 287 -14.57 -20.12 7.46
C ALA A 287 -13.99 -18.70 7.60
N ILE A 288 -12.67 -18.57 7.69
CA ILE A 288 -11.92 -17.32 7.84
C ILE A 288 -10.89 -17.24 6.70
N PRO A 289 -11.34 -17.07 5.45
CA PRO A 289 -10.47 -17.13 4.28
C PRO A 289 -9.51 -15.93 4.17
N GLY A 290 -9.72 -14.87 4.95
CA GLY A 290 -8.96 -13.62 4.82
C GLY A 290 -9.03 -13.08 3.39
N LEU A 291 -7.93 -12.52 2.90
CA LEU A 291 -7.79 -12.10 1.51
C LEU A 291 -7.68 -13.27 0.51
N GLY A 292 -7.65 -14.52 1.01
CA GLY A 292 -7.54 -15.73 0.20
C GLY A 292 -6.15 -15.92 -0.41
N PHE A 293 -5.09 -15.51 0.30
CA PHE A 293 -3.74 -15.72 -0.19
C PHE A 293 -3.37 -17.18 -0.02
N ARG A 294 -2.76 -17.75 -1.05
CA ARG A 294 -1.97 -18.96 -0.93
C ARG A 294 -0.87 -18.72 0.10
N TYR A 295 -0.65 -19.71 0.96
CA TYR A 295 0.49 -19.77 1.86
C TYR A 295 1.06 -21.19 1.89
N ASP A 296 2.33 -21.27 2.27
CA ASP A 296 3.03 -22.52 2.51
C ASP A 296 3.53 -22.57 3.97
N THR A 297 3.87 -23.76 4.44
CA THR A 297 4.48 -24.00 5.76
C THR A 297 5.71 -24.89 5.61
N ASP A 298 6.72 -24.66 6.43
CA ASP A 298 7.95 -25.45 6.46
C ASP A 298 8.46 -25.51 7.91
N SER A 299 9.12 -26.61 8.29
CA SER A 299 9.68 -26.78 9.64
C SER A 299 10.79 -25.77 9.97
N ARG A 300 11.37 -25.13 8.95
CA ARG A 300 12.34 -24.04 9.08
C ARG A 300 11.71 -22.71 9.52
N TRP A 301 10.39 -22.53 9.40
CA TRP A 301 9.73 -21.24 9.62
C TRP A 301 8.91 -21.21 10.90
N ALA A 302 8.94 -20.08 11.60
CA ALA A 302 8.14 -19.88 12.80
C ALA A 302 6.64 -19.68 12.48
N LEU A 303 6.31 -19.20 11.29
CA LEU A 303 4.95 -18.88 10.85
C LEU A 303 4.74 -19.32 9.39
N PRO A 304 3.50 -19.61 8.98
CA PRO A 304 3.16 -19.77 7.57
C PRO A 304 3.61 -18.57 6.73
N ASN A 305 3.91 -18.81 5.45
CA ASN A 305 4.37 -17.78 4.53
C ASN A 305 3.36 -17.56 3.39
N PRO A 306 2.47 -16.55 3.50
CA PRO A 306 1.60 -16.13 2.41
C PRO A 306 2.39 -15.50 1.27
N THR A 307 2.03 -15.84 0.03
CA THR A 307 2.70 -15.36 -1.18
C THR A 307 1.78 -14.62 -2.15
N GLY A 308 0.46 -14.79 -2.05
CA GLY A 308 -0.46 -14.04 -2.90
C GLY A 308 -1.74 -14.76 -3.25
N ARG A 309 -2.65 -14.05 -3.93
CA ARG A 309 -3.86 -14.58 -4.56
C ARG A 309 -3.71 -14.48 -6.08
N ALA A 310 -3.83 -15.61 -6.76
CA ALA A 310 -3.55 -15.72 -8.18
C ALA A 310 -4.37 -14.72 -9.01
N GLY A 311 -3.70 -13.99 -9.90
CA GLY A 311 -4.30 -12.95 -10.74
C GLY A 311 -4.93 -11.77 -9.99
N VAL A 312 -4.64 -11.59 -8.69
CA VAL A 312 -5.10 -10.47 -7.85
C VAL A 312 -3.90 -9.74 -7.24
N PHE A 313 -3.06 -10.47 -6.51
CA PHE A 313 -1.81 -9.96 -5.94
C PHE A 313 -0.86 -11.13 -5.82
N GLU A 314 0.28 -11.09 -6.50
CA GLU A 314 1.23 -12.19 -6.55
C GLU A 314 2.61 -11.66 -6.17
N ALA A 315 3.18 -12.18 -5.10
CA ALA A 315 4.52 -11.81 -4.69
C ALA A 315 5.54 -12.26 -5.74
N PHE A 316 6.64 -11.52 -5.89
CA PHE A 316 7.73 -11.85 -6.82
C PHE A 316 8.60 -12.99 -6.29
N CYS A 317 8.00 -14.16 -6.05
CA CYS A 317 8.65 -15.39 -5.65
C CYS A 317 7.83 -16.61 -6.08
N PRO A 318 8.40 -17.83 -5.98
CA PRO A 318 7.61 -19.05 -6.12
C PRO A 318 6.41 -19.12 -5.15
N PRO A 319 5.32 -19.79 -5.55
CA PRO A 319 5.14 -20.47 -6.83
C PRO A 319 4.52 -19.59 -7.94
N HIS A 320 4.34 -18.29 -7.72
CA HIS A 320 3.82 -17.38 -8.76
C HIS A 320 4.80 -17.22 -9.92
N TYR A 321 6.09 -17.40 -9.64
CA TYR A 321 7.15 -17.59 -10.62
C TYR A 321 7.76 -18.98 -10.44
N PRO A 322 8.22 -19.64 -11.52
CA PRO A 322 8.78 -20.99 -11.41
C PRO A 322 10.04 -21.06 -10.54
N ASP A 323 10.84 -20.00 -10.55
CA ASP A 323 12.05 -19.84 -9.73
C ASP A 323 12.34 -18.35 -9.51
N MET A 324 13.39 -18.04 -8.74
CA MET A 324 13.75 -16.64 -8.49
C MET A 324 14.41 -15.96 -9.70
N HIS A 325 15.01 -16.71 -10.64
CA HIS A 325 15.53 -16.12 -11.87
C HIS A 325 14.40 -15.55 -12.74
N ALA A 326 13.28 -16.27 -12.84
CA ALA A 326 12.07 -15.82 -13.52
C ALA A 326 11.43 -14.62 -12.82
N ALA A 327 11.39 -14.61 -11.48
CA ALA A 327 10.90 -13.46 -10.71
C ALA A 327 11.78 -12.21 -10.93
N VAL A 328 13.12 -12.36 -10.94
CA VAL A 328 14.04 -11.27 -11.27
C VAL A 328 13.80 -10.79 -12.71
N ALA A 329 13.70 -11.69 -13.69
CA ALA A 329 13.46 -11.32 -15.08
C ALA A 329 12.15 -10.52 -15.25
N ALA A 330 11.07 -10.94 -14.56
CA ALA A 330 9.80 -10.22 -14.56
C ALA A 330 9.93 -8.83 -13.92
N PHE A 331 10.74 -8.68 -12.87
CA PHE A 331 11.02 -7.37 -12.27
C PHE A 331 11.80 -6.45 -13.23
N ILE A 332 12.75 -6.99 -13.99
CA ILE A 332 13.47 -6.24 -15.03
C ILE A 332 12.51 -5.79 -16.15
N GLU A 333 11.62 -6.68 -16.60
CA GLU A 333 10.60 -6.33 -17.59
C GLU A 333 9.66 -5.24 -17.07
N ARG A 334 9.22 -5.33 -15.80
CA ARG A 334 8.44 -4.26 -15.15
C ARG A 334 9.15 -2.89 -15.21
N LYS A 335 10.48 -2.87 -15.08
CA LYS A 335 11.26 -1.62 -15.06
C LYS A 335 11.53 -1.03 -16.44
N PHE A 336 11.90 -1.87 -17.40
CA PHE A 336 12.44 -1.45 -18.69
C PHE A 336 11.55 -1.80 -19.90
N GLY A 337 10.55 -2.67 -19.70
CA GLY A 337 9.54 -3.06 -20.67
C GLY A 337 8.45 -2.01 -20.84
N SER A 338 7.48 -2.28 -21.72
CA SER A 338 6.43 -1.33 -22.09
C SER A 338 5.68 -0.79 -20.86
N GLY A 339 5.56 0.53 -20.75
CA GLY A 339 4.93 1.21 -19.61
C GLY A 339 5.81 1.36 -18.37
N GLY A 340 6.98 0.69 -18.33
CA GLY A 340 7.93 0.78 -17.24
C GLY A 340 8.59 2.17 -17.11
N PRO A 341 9.14 2.50 -15.93
CA PRO A 341 9.81 3.78 -15.66
C PRO A 341 11.01 4.08 -16.58
N PHE A 342 11.59 3.12 -17.27
CA PHE A 342 12.76 3.38 -18.14
C PHE A 342 12.53 3.01 -19.60
N HIS A 343 11.28 2.76 -20.00
CA HIS A 343 10.95 2.53 -21.40
C HIS A 343 10.91 3.85 -22.18
N PRO A 344 11.48 3.93 -23.41
CA PRO A 344 11.54 5.16 -24.20
C PRO A 344 10.19 5.82 -24.47
N ASP A 345 9.15 4.99 -24.63
CA ASP A 345 7.81 5.46 -25.01
C ASP A 345 6.91 5.74 -23.80
N THR A 346 7.38 5.49 -22.57
CA THR A 346 6.64 5.91 -21.38
C THR A 346 6.69 7.45 -21.33
N PRO A 347 5.55 8.16 -21.31
CA PRO A 347 5.53 9.62 -21.19
C PRO A 347 6.13 10.06 -19.85
N GLY A 348 6.40 11.34 -19.63
CA GLY A 348 6.98 11.76 -18.36
C GLY A 348 6.91 13.28 -18.13
N PRO A 349 7.40 13.75 -16.97
CA PRO A 349 7.35 15.15 -16.60
C PRO A 349 8.42 16.00 -17.31
N TRP A 350 9.38 15.38 -17.99
CA TRP A 350 10.48 16.08 -18.66
C TRP A 350 10.13 16.50 -20.08
N LEU A 351 10.61 17.68 -20.49
CA LEU A 351 10.53 18.18 -21.87
C LEU A 351 11.07 17.16 -22.88
N GLU A 352 12.12 16.42 -22.51
CA GLU A 352 12.71 15.36 -23.34
C GLU A 352 12.61 13.99 -22.64
N SER A 353 11.40 13.58 -22.25
CA SER A 353 11.15 12.33 -21.51
C SER A 353 11.79 11.11 -22.17
N ARG A 354 11.69 10.97 -23.50
CA ARG A 354 12.32 9.86 -24.23
C ARG A 354 13.84 9.83 -24.06
N ARG A 355 14.51 10.99 -24.11
CA ARG A 355 15.96 11.12 -23.92
C ARG A 355 16.37 10.70 -22.50
N MET A 356 15.63 11.16 -21.49
CA MET A 356 15.89 10.82 -20.09
C MET A 356 15.77 9.31 -19.85
N ARG A 357 14.67 8.70 -20.30
CA ARG A 357 14.40 7.26 -20.10
C ARG A 357 15.43 6.38 -20.85
N LEU A 358 15.79 6.72 -22.10
CA LEU A 358 16.84 6.01 -22.84
C LEU A 358 18.23 6.11 -22.21
N SER A 359 18.50 7.21 -21.50
CA SER A 359 19.79 7.40 -20.82
C SER A 359 19.92 6.62 -19.52
N ALA A 360 18.85 5.98 -19.02
CA ALA A 360 18.90 5.19 -17.81
C ALA A 360 19.82 3.98 -17.97
N LYS A 361 20.65 3.71 -16.96
CA LYS A 361 21.55 2.56 -16.99
C LYS A 361 20.73 1.27 -17.06
N ARG A 362 20.76 0.55 -18.17
CA ARG A 362 20.10 -0.77 -18.27
C ARG A 362 20.92 -1.84 -17.56
N HIS A 363 20.23 -2.83 -17.01
CA HIS A 363 20.84 -4.04 -16.47
C HIS A 363 21.26 -4.96 -17.61
N CYS A 364 22.52 -5.38 -17.64
CA CYS A 364 23.02 -6.37 -18.60
C CYS A 364 22.79 -7.80 -18.09
N ASP A 365 22.95 -8.80 -18.96
CA ASP A 365 22.70 -10.20 -18.62
C ASP A 365 23.49 -10.67 -17.38
N ALA A 366 24.77 -10.29 -17.28
CA ALA A 366 25.59 -10.62 -16.12
C ALA A 366 25.07 -9.99 -14.81
N PHE A 367 24.44 -8.82 -14.88
CA PHE A 367 23.79 -8.18 -13.72
C PHE A 367 22.55 -8.97 -13.31
N ILE A 368 21.71 -9.32 -14.29
CA ILE A 368 20.46 -10.06 -14.06
C ILE A 368 20.77 -11.45 -13.49
N GLU A 369 21.78 -12.13 -14.02
CA GLU A 369 22.25 -13.42 -13.51
C GLU A 369 22.79 -13.31 -12.08
N CYS A 370 23.54 -12.25 -11.76
CA CYS A 370 24.07 -12.02 -10.41
C CYS A 370 22.95 -11.83 -9.38
N VAL A 371 21.95 -10.99 -9.68
CA VAL A 371 20.77 -10.78 -8.81
C VAL A 371 19.97 -12.07 -8.68
N GLY A 372 19.73 -12.76 -9.80
CA GLY A 372 19.02 -14.03 -9.84
C GLY A 372 19.69 -15.10 -8.99
N LEU A 373 21.03 -15.21 -9.05
CA LEU A 373 21.81 -16.16 -8.25
C LEU A 373 21.64 -15.89 -6.74
N MET A 374 21.75 -14.63 -6.30
CA MET A 374 21.55 -14.29 -4.88
C MET A 374 20.12 -14.57 -4.43
N ALA A 375 19.13 -14.21 -5.25
CA ALA A 375 17.73 -14.45 -4.94
C ALA A 375 17.40 -15.95 -4.87
N GLN A 376 17.91 -16.74 -5.82
CA GLN A 376 17.74 -18.19 -5.86
C GLN A 376 18.41 -18.87 -4.66
N TYR A 377 19.62 -18.45 -4.29
CA TYR A 377 20.30 -18.96 -3.09
C TYR A 377 19.44 -18.79 -1.83
N VAL A 378 18.86 -17.59 -1.63
CA VAL A 378 17.98 -17.33 -0.47
C VAL A 378 16.77 -18.26 -0.51
N TYR A 379 16.11 -18.40 -1.66
CA TYR A 379 14.97 -19.29 -1.79
C TYR A 379 15.34 -20.75 -1.51
N ASP A 380 16.42 -21.27 -2.09
CA ASP A 380 16.83 -22.67 -1.91
C ASP A 380 17.23 -22.96 -0.46
N ARG A 381 18.00 -22.04 0.15
CA ARG A 381 18.52 -22.20 1.51
C ARG A 381 17.42 -22.12 2.56
N PHE A 382 16.53 -21.14 2.44
CA PHE A 382 15.50 -20.86 3.44
C PHE A 382 14.14 -21.49 3.12
N GLY A 383 13.92 -21.93 1.89
CA GLY A 383 12.65 -22.50 1.40
C GLY A 383 11.61 -21.47 0.97
N LYS A 384 11.91 -20.18 1.16
CA LYS A 384 11.04 -19.05 0.83
C LYS A 384 11.90 -17.83 0.54
N PHE A 385 11.28 -16.83 -0.07
CA PHE A 385 11.93 -15.58 -0.40
C PHE A 385 11.03 -14.39 -0.03
N PRO A 386 11.48 -13.46 0.82
CA PRO A 386 12.73 -13.46 1.61
C PRO A 386 12.86 -14.64 2.59
N GLY A 387 14.07 -14.91 3.07
CA GLY A 387 14.39 -16.07 3.91
C GLY A 387 14.02 -15.92 5.39
N THR A 388 14.22 -14.74 5.97
CA THR A 388 14.07 -14.47 7.42
C THR A 388 12.87 -13.59 7.78
N VAL A 389 12.27 -12.92 6.79
CA VAL A 389 11.04 -12.11 6.91
C VAL A 389 9.93 -12.71 6.02
N PRO A 390 8.65 -12.31 6.14
CA PRO A 390 7.60 -12.85 5.26
C PRO A 390 7.72 -12.32 3.81
N SER A 391 7.24 -13.09 2.84
CA SER A 391 7.15 -12.67 1.42
C SER A 391 6.17 -11.51 1.23
N VAL A 392 5.10 -11.49 2.01
CA VAL A 392 4.05 -10.45 1.99
C VAL A 392 3.90 -9.86 3.38
N LEU A 393 3.79 -8.53 3.44
CA LEU A 393 3.55 -7.79 4.67
C LEU A 393 2.16 -7.16 4.69
N VAL A 394 1.42 -7.39 5.77
CA VAL A 394 0.29 -6.58 6.21
C VAL A 394 0.47 -6.31 7.70
N THR A 395 0.29 -5.07 8.14
CA THR A 395 0.51 -4.73 9.56
C THR A 395 -0.32 -3.54 10.03
N THR A 396 -0.44 -2.50 9.20
CA THR A 396 -1.18 -1.28 9.53
C THR A 396 -2.43 -1.19 8.69
N TYR A 397 -3.56 -0.97 9.34
CA TYR A 397 -4.88 -0.78 8.73
C TYR A 397 -5.34 0.65 8.96
N LEU A 398 -6.30 1.10 8.14
CA LEU A 398 -7.04 2.34 8.38
C LEU A 398 -8.53 2.01 8.38
N GLN A 399 -9.22 2.39 9.44
CA GLN A 399 -10.68 2.35 9.48
C GLN A 399 -11.26 3.76 9.37
N ALA A 400 -12.34 3.90 8.60
CA ALA A 400 -13.16 5.11 8.49
C ALA A 400 -14.64 4.78 8.76
N HIS A 401 -15.38 5.71 9.37
CA HIS A 401 -16.80 5.57 9.64
C HIS A 401 -17.45 6.93 9.92
N HIS A 402 -18.78 6.99 9.83
CA HIS A 402 -19.55 8.11 10.36
C HIS A 402 -19.51 8.11 11.89
N LEU A 403 -19.11 9.24 12.47
CA LEU A 403 -18.91 9.39 13.91
C LEU A 403 -20.26 9.58 14.63
N ASP A 404 -20.46 8.92 15.77
CA ASP A 404 -21.62 9.21 16.62
C ASP A 404 -21.30 10.35 17.59
N LEU A 405 -21.80 11.56 17.29
CA LEU A 405 -21.51 12.75 18.10
C LEU A 405 -22.16 12.69 19.49
N ASP A 406 -23.28 11.97 19.66
CA ASP A 406 -23.96 11.86 20.96
C ASP A 406 -23.05 11.20 22.00
N PHE A 407 -22.24 10.22 21.58
CA PHE A 407 -21.23 9.60 22.45
C PHE A 407 -20.18 10.62 22.91
N TYR A 408 -19.68 11.44 21.98
CA TYR A 408 -18.64 12.43 22.31
C TYR A 408 -19.18 13.55 23.18
N ASP A 409 -20.37 14.06 22.88
CA ASP A 409 -21.02 15.11 23.65
C ASP A 409 -21.39 14.64 25.07
N HIS A 410 -21.65 13.35 25.24
CA HIS A 410 -21.95 12.76 26.54
C HIS A 410 -20.71 12.60 27.44
N TYR A 411 -19.57 12.15 26.89
CA TYR A 411 -18.40 11.78 27.72
C TYR A 411 -17.22 12.75 27.65
N PHE A 412 -17.09 13.56 26.60
CA PHE A 412 -15.88 14.35 26.37
C PHE A 412 -16.13 15.85 26.58
N GLN A 413 -15.03 16.56 26.83
CA GLN A 413 -15.05 18.02 26.91
C GLN A 413 -15.22 18.63 25.50
N PRO A 414 -15.67 19.91 25.41
CA PRO A 414 -15.69 20.64 24.15
C PRO A 414 -14.36 20.52 23.38
N GLY A 415 -14.45 20.26 22.07
CA GLY A 415 -13.29 20.03 21.20
C GLY A 415 -12.90 18.56 20.98
N ALA A 416 -13.74 17.61 21.39
CA ALA A 416 -13.53 16.17 21.14
C ALA A 416 -13.50 15.80 19.64
N TYR A 417 -14.23 16.56 18.82
CA TYR A 417 -14.26 16.46 17.36
C TYR A 417 -14.15 17.85 16.72
N LEU A 418 -13.86 17.88 15.42
CA LEU A 418 -13.68 19.13 14.66
C LEU A 418 -15.03 19.61 14.10
N ASP A 419 -15.12 20.89 13.71
CA ASP A 419 -16.30 21.46 13.04
C ASP A 419 -16.73 20.63 11.81
N THR A 420 -15.76 20.07 11.06
CA THR A 420 -16.04 19.17 9.94
C THR A 420 -16.85 17.95 10.34
N HIS A 421 -16.63 17.39 11.54
CA HIS A 421 -17.40 16.25 12.04
C HIS A 421 -18.80 16.70 12.48
N ALA A 422 -18.88 17.85 13.16
CA ALA A 422 -20.14 18.43 13.62
C ALA A 422 -21.12 18.69 12.46
N ARG A 423 -20.59 19.15 11.33
CA ARG A 423 -21.35 19.52 10.14
C ARG A 423 -21.41 18.43 9.08
N HIS A 424 -20.75 17.29 9.30
CA HIS A 424 -20.58 16.26 8.29
C HIS A 424 -21.92 15.83 7.68
N MET A 425 -22.89 15.45 8.51
CA MET A 425 -24.19 14.98 8.03
C MET A 425 -24.92 16.03 7.18
N ALA A 426 -24.90 17.30 7.60
CA ALA A 426 -25.55 18.38 6.85
C ALA A 426 -24.87 18.68 5.50
N LEU A 427 -23.55 18.51 5.42
CA LEU A 427 -22.76 18.84 4.21
C LEU A 427 -22.68 17.70 3.20
N TRP A 428 -22.74 16.45 3.67
CA TRP A 428 -22.52 15.25 2.85
C TRP A 428 -23.80 14.43 2.61
N HIS A 429 -24.79 14.55 3.49
CA HIS A 429 -26.05 13.79 3.44
C HIS A 429 -27.26 14.73 3.60
N PRO A 430 -27.42 15.76 2.75
CA PRO A 430 -28.60 16.62 2.79
C PRO A 430 -29.86 15.84 2.43
N ASP A 431 -30.97 16.16 3.09
CA ASP A 431 -32.30 15.55 2.88
C ASP A 431 -32.86 15.75 1.46
#